data_AF-A0A4V3JWV8-F1
#
_entry.id   AF-A0A4V3JWV8-F1
#
_cell.length_a   1.000
_cell.length_b   1.000
_cell.length_c   1.000
_cell.angle_alpha   90.00
_cell.angle_beta   90.00
_cell.angle_gamma   90.00
#
_symmetry.space_group_name_H-M   'P 1'
#
loop_
_entity.id
_entity.type
_entity.pdbx_description
1 polymer ?
#
loop_
_entity_poly.entity_id
_entity_poly.type
_entity_poly.pdbx_seq_one_letter_code
_entity_poly.pdbx_strand_id
1 'polypeptide(L)'
;MKKHQRLIPILTPIFLLVLALHSMLVDYELAVSEPISVRMEAKEEDISFSSPEQKIEIKRGVWFRIDYLSHMIRELQKEELPIDTTPEESIDTLKRILIGQRILFFILIFYMLLCFSAFVSFLYKAWFYLPLNRGLFWLGIFWTLQQTLVHLRIATEGGIWAWAGVVFFLTSLVLCILSSLYIEKGKKEPLTFETLKHSSALEEEGRAPVANSRASYLKLLIHFLVIILVGVLIGNFIYIPLFLLQKYYVTEFGIFILSLLGLLSGFYIYNYGKVGGEKQLSSLQNTLVSVSYLQFRFLRNGFLGIFGLILVVFFVTFLFSLLLFNIDILQTNTGLLEKGTEF
;
A
#
# COMPACT_ATOMS: atom_id res chain seq x y z
N MET A 1 26.85 18.73 10.67
CA MET A 1 26.45 17.55 11.47
C MET A 1 27.67 16.72 11.84
N LYS A 2 27.74 16.14 13.05
CA LYS A 2 28.81 15.18 13.43
C LYS A 2 28.68 13.91 12.57
N LYS A 3 29.79 13.18 12.32
CA LYS A 3 29.83 11.98 11.44
C LYS A 3 28.71 10.96 11.74
N HIS A 4 28.45 10.67 13.02
CA HIS A 4 27.39 9.75 13.44
C HIS A 4 25.97 10.26 13.14
N GLN A 5 25.73 11.57 13.19
CA GLN A 5 24.42 12.16 12.89
C GLN A 5 24.06 12.04 11.41
N ARG A 6 25.06 11.91 10.52
CA ARG A 6 24.83 11.65 9.09
C ARG A 6 24.68 10.16 8.78
N LEU A 7 25.39 9.28 9.49
CA LEU A 7 25.35 7.83 9.25
C LEU A 7 24.02 7.19 9.66
N ILE A 8 23.42 7.63 10.77
CA ILE A 8 22.21 7.01 11.31
C ILE A 8 21.01 7.08 10.33
N PRO A 9 20.68 8.24 9.73
CA PRO A 9 19.64 8.33 8.69
C PRO A 9 19.96 7.55 7.41
N ILE A 10 21.24 7.31 7.10
CA ILE A 10 21.65 6.50 5.95
C ILE A 10 21.43 5.01 6.22
N LEU A 11 21.74 4.55 7.43
CA LEU A 11 21.62 3.13 7.80
C LEU A 11 20.16 2.71 8.06
N THR A 12 19.32 3.63 8.53
CA THR A 12 17.95 3.30 8.94
C THR A 12 17.09 2.68 7.82
N PRO A 13 17.05 3.24 6.59
CA PRO A 13 16.34 2.60 5.50
C PRO A 13 16.86 1.19 5.15
N ILE A 14 18.14 0.90 5.38
CA ILE A 14 18.71 -0.43 5.15
C ILE A 14 18.15 -1.43 6.17
N PHE A 15 18.09 -1.06 7.45
CA PHE A 15 17.46 -1.90 8.48
C PHE A 15 15.98 -2.14 8.20
N LEU A 16 15.25 -1.10 7.77
CA LEU A 16 13.84 -1.23 7.38
C LEU A 16 13.65 -2.12 6.14
N LEU A 17 14.59 -2.09 5.19
CA LEU A 17 14.58 -2.99 4.04
C LEU A 17 14.79 -4.45 4.47
N VAL A 18 15.71 -4.71 5.40
CA VAL A 18 15.90 -6.06 5.97
C VAL A 18 14.65 -6.51 6.71
N LEU A 19 13.98 -5.61 7.45
CA LEU A 19 12.72 -5.90 8.14
C LEU A 19 11.59 -6.26 7.15
N ALA A 20 11.50 -5.53 6.05
CA ALA A 20 10.51 -5.82 5.01
C ALA A 20 10.78 -7.18 4.35
N LEU A 21 12.05 -7.48 4.06
CA LEU A 21 12.47 -8.77 3.52
C LEU A 21 12.20 -9.92 4.51
N HIS A 22 12.47 -9.70 5.79
CA HIS A 22 12.11 -10.65 6.85
C HIS A 22 10.60 -10.93 6.85
N SER A 23 9.75 -9.89 6.76
CA SER A 23 8.29 -10.04 6.75
C SER A 23 7.75 -10.73 5.49
N MET A 24 8.49 -10.69 4.37
CA MET A 24 8.14 -11.47 3.17
C MET A 24 8.38 -12.98 3.37
N LEU A 25 9.35 -13.34 4.20
CA LEU A 25 9.83 -14.72 4.40
C LEU A 25 9.24 -15.39 5.64
N VAL A 26 8.97 -14.62 6.69
CA VAL A 26 8.52 -15.09 8.00
C VAL A 26 7.30 -14.28 8.42
N ASP A 27 6.30 -14.96 8.97
CA ASP A 27 5.12 -14.33 9.53
C ASP A 27 4.74 -14.98 10.86
N TYR A 28 3.99 -14.27 11.69
CA TYR A 28 3.62 -14.69 13.04
C TYR A 28 2.11 -14.68 13.17
N GLU A 29 1.52 -15.83 13.51
CA GLU A 29 0.10 -15.93 13.80
C GLU A 29 -0.13 -16.34 15.24
N LEU A 30 -1.18 -15.75 15.82
CA LEU A 30 -1.73 -16.20 17.08
C LEU A 30 -2.47 -17.51 16.84
N ALA A 31 -1.83 -18.62 17.20
CA ALA A 31 -2.52 -19.89 17.29
C ALA A 31 -3.24 -19.91 18.64
N VAL A 32 -4.57 -19.99 18.59
CA VAL A 32 -5.34 -20.41 19.76
C VAL A 32 -5.16 -21.91 19.82
N SER A 33 -4.41 -22.40 20.81
CA SER A 33 -4.30 -23.83 21.06
C SER A 33 -5.71 -24.42 21.15
N GLU A 34 -5.95 -25.51 20.40
CA GLU A 34 -7.25 -26.20 20.37
C GLU A 34 -7.76 -26.43 21.81
N PRO A 35 -9.07 -26.26 22.06
CA PRO A 35 -9.62 -26.63 23.35
C PRO A 35 -9.29 -28.10 23.60
N ILE A 36 -8.61 -28.35 24.71
CA ILE A 36 -8.15 -29.64 25.20
C ILE A 36 -9.20 -30.71 24.86
N SER A 37 -8.83 -31.68 24.02
CA SER A 37 -9.63 -32.89 23.88
C SER A 37 -9.70 -33.53 25.27
N VAL A 38 -10.91 -33.59 25.82
CA VAL A 38 -11.18 -34.20 27.12
C VAL A 38 -10.82 -35.69 26.99
N ARG A 39 -9.63 -36.06 27.45
CA ARG A 39 -9.36 -37.45 27.81
C ARG A 39 -10.20 -37.73 29.06
N MET A 40 -11.37 -38.32 28.86
CA MET A 40 -12.14 -38.96 29.93
C MET A 40 -11.34 -40.15 30.45
N GLU A 41 -10.33 -39.91 31.28
CA GLU A 41 -9.66 -40.92 32.11
C GLU A 41 -8.61 -40.24 33.01
N ALA A 42 -9.05 -39.49 34.02
CA ALA A 42 -8.27 -39.22 35.23
C ALA A 42 -9.17 -38.63 36.33
N LYS A 43 -8.95 -39.11 37.56
CA LYS A 43 -9.70 -38.83 38.78
C LYS A 43 -9.94 -37.34 39.05
N GLU A 44 -11.10 -37.07 39.66
CA GLU A 44 -11.44 -35.83 40.36
C GLU A 44 -10.36 -35.48 41.39
N GLU A 45 -9.42 -34.61 41.03
CA GLU A 45 -8.69 -33.68 41.90
C GLU A 45 -7.77 -32.84 40.99
N ASP A 46 -7.93 -31.52 41.06
CA ASP A 46 -7.26 -30.47 40.25
C ASP A 46 -7.64 -30.34 38.77
N ILE A 47 -8.88 -29.90 38.50
CA ILE A 47 -9.20 -29.19 37.25
C ILE A 47 -8.77 -27.72 37.40
N SER A 48 -7.47 -27.46 37.20
CA SER A 48 -7.05 -26.10 36.87
C SER A 48 -7.53 -25.79 35.46
N PHE A 49 -8.53 -24.91 35.31
CA PHE A 49 -8.85 -24.30 34.02
C PHE A 49 -7.67 -23.43 33.60
N SER A 50 -6.67 -24.01 32.94
CA SER A 50 -5.71 -23.23 32.18
C SER A 50 -6.46 -22.63 31.00
N SER A 51 -6.56 -21.30 30.97
CA SER A 51 -6.98 -20.57 29.78
C SER A 51 -6.15 -21.07 28.59
N PRO A 52 -6.75 -21.28 27.39
CA PRO A 52 -6.00 -21.76 26.24
C PRO A 52 -4.76 -20.88 26.05
N GLU A 53 -3.59 -21.48 26.20
CA GLU A 53 -2.32 -20.78 26.03
C GLU A 53 -2.23 -20.36 24.56
N GLN A 54 -2.53 -19.10 24.31
CA GLN A 54 -2.33 -18.51 22.99
C GLN A 54 -0.84 -18.51 22.68
N LYS A 55 -0.41 -19.44 21.84
CA LYS A 55 0.98 -19.56 21.40
C LYS A 55 1.15 -18.85 20.07
N ILE A 56 2.24 -18.11 19.92
CA ILE A 56 2.57 -17.52 18.62
C ILE A 56 3.31 -18.57 17.80
N GLU A 57 2.68 -19.03 16.72
CA GLU A 57 3.32 -19.94 15.78
C GLU A 57 4.07 -19.16 14.70
N ILE A 58 5.31 -19.60 14.45
CA ILE A 58 6.11 -19.09 13.33
C ILE A 58 5.59 -19.76 12.06
N LYS A 59 4.98 -18.96 11.19
CA LYS A 59 4.52 -19.42 9.88
C LYS A 59 5.42 -18.92 8.77
N ARG A 60 5.32 -19.58 7.62
CA ARG A 60 6.00 -19.12 6.40
C ARG A 60 5.40 -17.78 5.98
N GLY A 61 6.25 -16.88 5.51
CA GLY A 61 5.86 -15.53 5.12
C GLY A 61 4.98 -15.46 3.89
N VAL A 62 4.64 -14.24 3.51
CA VAL A 62 3.70 -13.92 2.43
C VAL A 62 4.03 -14.63 1.11
N TRP A 63 5.32 -14.72 0.75
CA TRP A 63 5.75 -15.40 -0.48
C TRP A 63 5.26 -16.86 -0.52
N PHE A 64 5.55 -17.61 0.54
CA PHE A 64 5.21 -19.04 0.63
C PHE A 64 3.70 -19.25 0.77
N ARG A 65 3.00 -18.34 1.45
CA ARG A 65 1.53 -18.41 1.57
C ARG A 65 0.85 -18.23 0.22
N ILE A 66 1.33 -17.31 -0.62
CA ILE A 66 0.79 -17.13 -1.98
C ILE A 66 0.97 -18.41 -2.79
N ASP A 67 2.16 -19.00 -2.75
CA ASP A 67 2.46 -20.25 -3.48
C ASP A 67 1.60 -21.41 -2.97
N TYR A 68 1.54 -21.61 -1.65
CA TYR A 68 0.75 -22.65 -1.01
C TYR A 68 -0.75 -22.51 -1.29
N LEU A 69 -1.32 -21.31 -1.13
CA LEU A 69 -2.73 -21.05 -1.44
C LEU A 69 -3.03 -21.25 -2.92
N SER A 70 -2.13 -20.83 -3.81
CA SER A 70 -2.29 -21.05 -5.25
C SER A 70 -2.26 -22.55 -5.59
N HIS A 71 -1.38 -23.32 -4.93
CA HIS A 71 -1.32 -24.76 -5.08
C HIS A 71 -2.58 -25.46 -4.57
N MET A 72 -3.03 -25.13 -3.36
CA MET A 72 -4.24 -25.68 -2.76
C MET A 72 -5.48 -25.40 -3.62
N ILE A 73 -5.66 -24.16 -4.08
CA ILE A 73 -6.80 -23.81 -4.94
C ILE A 73 -6.74 -24.64 -6.24
N ARG A 74 -5.56 -24.79 -6.83
CA ARG A 74 -5.38 -25.61 -8.04
C ARG A 74 -5.73 -27.08 -7.79
N GLU A 75 -5.37 -27.63 -6.63
CA GLU A 75 -5.71 -29.02 -6.27
C GLU A 75 -7.19 -29.21 -6.01
N LEU A 76 -7.83 -28.29 -5.29
CA LEU A 76 -9.26 -28.31 -4.99
C LEU A 76 -10.14 -28.09 -6.23
N GLN A 77 -9.58 -27.51 -7.30
CA GLN A 77 -10.28 -27.31 -8.58
C GLN A 77 -10.04 -28.43 -9.59
N LYS A 78 -9.29 -29.49 -9.25
CA LYS A 78 -9.11 -30.63 -10.17
C LYS A 78 -10.40 -31.43 -10.31
N GLU A 79 -10.68 -31.79 -11.56
CA GLU A 79 -11.90 -32.46 -12.06
C GLU A 79 -12.15 -33.87 -11.46
N GLU A 80 -11.17 -34.42 -10.73
CA GLU A 80 -11.21 -35.77 -10.15
C GLU A 80 -11.81 -35.83 -8.74
N LEU A 81 -12.21 -34.69 -8.15
CA LEU A 81 -12.83 -34.68 -6.83
C LEU A 81 -14.31 -35.07 -6.93
N PRO A 82 -14.80 -36.01 -6.11
CA PRO A 82 -16.21 -36.39 -6.11
C PRO A 82 -17.08 -35.16 -5.84
N ILE A 83 -18.12 -35.00 -6.65
CA ILE A 83 -18.99 -33.80 -6.76
C ILE A 83 -19.61 -33.40 -5.40
N ASP A 84 -19.74 -34.33 -4.45
CA ASP A 84 -20.24 -34.07 -3.09
C ASP A 84 -19.19 -33.48 -2.11
N THR A 85 -17.94 -33.26 -2.56
CA THR A 85 -16.85 -32.77 -1.70
C THR A 85 -16.29 -31.40 -2.07
N THR A 86 -16.75 -30.74 -3.14
CA THR A 86 -16.27 -29.41 -3.52
C THR A 86 -17.00 -28.33 -2.70
N PRO A 87 -16.40 -27.74 -1.66
CA PRO A 87 -17.02 -26.65 -0.94
C PRO A 87 -16.69 -25.39 -1.75
N GLU A 88 -17.54 -25.03 -2.71
CA GLU A 88 -17.37 -23.83 -3.54
C GLU A 88 -17.10 -22.58 -2.69
N GLU A 89 -17.77 -22.49 -1.54
CA GLU A 89 -17.59 -21.41 -0.55
C GLU A 89 -16.18 -21.39 0.08
N SER A 90 -15.58 -22.57 0.31
CA SER A 90 -14.19 -22.66 0.81
C SER A 90 -13.20 -22.25 -0.26
N ILE A 91 -13.42 -22.65 -1.52
CA ILE A 91 -12.56 -22.26 -2.64
C ILE A 91 -12.60 -20.73 -2.83
N ASP A 92 -13.79 -20.13 -2.78
CA ASP A 92 -13.94 -18.68 -2.93
C ASP A 92 -13.36 -17.90 -1.73
N THR A 93 -13.44 -18.46 -0.53
CA THR A 93 -12.75 -17.91 0.65
C THR A 93 -11.23 -17.96 0.45
N LEU A 94 -10.68 -19.09 -0.01
CA LEU A 94 -9.24 -19.21 -0.30
C LEU A 94 -8.79 -18.25 -1.40
N LYS A 95 -9.56 -18.07 -2.47
CA LYS A 95 -9.28 -17.08 -3.52
C LYS A 95 -9.25 -15.66 -2.96
N ARG A 96 -10.19 -15.31 -2.07
CA ARG A 96 -10.22 -13.99 -1.42
C ARG A 96 -8.99 -13.76 -0.55
N ILE A 97 -8.59 -14.77 0.24
CA ILE A 97 -7.36 -14.72 1.05
C ILE A 97 -6.14 -14.56 0.14
N LEU A 98 -6.06 -15.31 -0.95
CA LEU A 98 -4.98 -15.22 -1.94
C LEU A 98 -4.86 -13.81 -2.53
N ILE A 99 -5.98 -13.15 -2.85
CA ILE A 99 -5.99 -11.75 -3.31
C ILE A 99 -5.41 -10.83 -2.24
N GLY A 100 -5.84 -10.98 -0.98
CA GLY A 100 -5.29 -10.21 0.14
C GLY A 100 -3.78 -10.37 0.31
N GLN A 101 -3.27 -11.61 0.21
CA GLN A 101 -1.84 -11.91 0.29
C GLN A 101 -1.06 -11.30 -0.88
N ARG A 102 -1.60 -11.34 -2.10
CA ARG A 102 -0.97 -10.68 -3.27
C ARG A 102 -0.89 -9.16 -3.09
N ILE A 103 -1.95 -8.52 -2.57
CA ILE A 103 -1.93 -7.09 -2.28
C ILE A 103 -0.86 -6.77 -1.24
N LEU A 104 -0.81 -7.53 -0.14
CA LEU A 104 0.21 -7.37 0.90
C LEU A 104 1.62 -7.52 0.34
N PHE A 105 1.85 -8.50 -0.52
CA PHE A 105 3.13 -8.71 -1.21
C PHE A 105 3.56 -7.49 -2.04
N PHE A 106 2.66 -6.93 -2.84
CA PHE A 106 2.95 -5.71 -3.61
C PHE A 106 3.22 -4.50 -2.71
N ILE A 107 2.52 -4.38 -1.58
CA ILE A 107 2.77 -3.33 -0.57
C ILE A 107 4.18 -3.49 0.03
N LEU A 108 4.61 -4.72 0.35
CA LEU A 108 5.96 -5.00 0.86
C LEU A 108 7.04 -4.64 -0.16
N ILE A 109 6.84 -5.01 -1.44
CA ILE A 109 7.75 -4.60 -2.54
C ILE A 109 7.82 -3.09 -2.66
N PHE A 110 6.66 -2.42 -2.66
CA PHE A 110 6.60 -0.97 -2.72
C PHE A 110 7.32 -0.31 -1.53
N TYR A 111 7.18 -0.87 -0.33
CA TYR A 111 7.88 -0.41 0.87
C TYR A 111 9.40 -0.63 0.80
N MET A 112 9.87 -1.75 0.24
CA MET A 112 11.30 -1.97 -0.01
C MET A 112 11.87 -0.95 -0.99
N LEU A 113 11.15 -0.66 -2.09
CA LEU A 113 11.52 0.41 -3.00
C LEU A 113 11.55 1.76 -2.28
N LEU A 114 10.60 2.00 -1.36
CA LEU A 114 10.55 3.24 -0.59
C LEU A 114 11.77 3.40 0.32
N CYS A 115 12.21 2.32 0.97
CA CYS A 115 13.44 2.29 1.75
C CYS A 115 14.66 2.62 0.88
N PHE A 116 14.75 2.01 -0.30
CA PHE A 116 15.81 2.31 -1.26
C PHE A 116 15.79 3.80 -1.70
N SER A 117 14.63 4.33 -2.03
CA SER A 117 14.48 5.74 -2.45
C SER A 117 14.78 6.73 -1.33
N ALA A 118 14.42 6.40 -0.09
CA ALA A 118 14.75 7.19 1.10
C ALA A 118 16.27 7.23 1.33
N PHE A 119 16.94 6.08 1.18
CA PHE A 119 18.40 5.98 1.24
C PHE A 119 19.08 6.83 0.16
N VAL A 120 18.69 6.66 -1.11
CA VAL A 120 19.28 7.39 -2.25
C VAL A 120 19.05 8.90 -2.12
N SER A 121 17.83 9.32 -1.81
CA SER A 121 17.51 10.75 -1.66
C SER A 121 18.31 11.42 -0.53
N PHE A 122 18.53 10.73 0.58
CA PHE A 122 19.36 11.24 1.67
C PHE A 122 20.84 11.26 1.29
N LEU A 123 21.35 10.19 0.67
CA LEU A 123 22.76 10.06 0.26
C LEU A 123 23.20 11.20 -0.66
N TYR A 124 22.36 11.55 -1.65
CA TYR A 124 22.64 12.61 -2.61
C TYR A 124 22.10 13.99 -2.19
N LYS A 125 21.49 14.11 -1.00
CA LYS A 125 20.88 15.35 -0.46
C LYS A 125 19.82 15.98 -1.37
N ALA A 126 19.06 15.15 -2.07
CA ALA A 126 18.00 15.62 -2.97
C ALA A 126 16.91 16.35 -2.17
N TRP A 127 16.40 17.50 -2.63
CA TRP A 127 15.50 18.36 -1.85
C TRP A 127 14.29 17.66 -1.18
N PHE A 128 13.77 16.59 -1.79
CA PHE A 128 12.62 15.83 -1.31
C PHE A 128 12.99 14.75 -0.28
N TYR A 129 14.26 14.63 0.12
CA TYR A 129 14.69 13.63 1.11
C TYR A 129 13.95 13.81 2.44
N LEU A 130 13.70 15.05 2.87
CA LEU A 130 13.06 15.36 4.15
C LEU A 130 11.62 14.81 4.22
N PRO A 131 10.69 15.20 3.33
CA PRO A 131 9.33 14.66 3.38
C PRO A 131 9.29 13.14 3.15
N LEU A 132 10.14 12.60 2.26
CA LEU A 132 10.18 11.17 1.96
C LEU A 132 10.63 10.34 3.18
N ASN A 133 11.76 10.70 3.78
CA ASN A 133 12.31 9.99 4.94
C ASN A 133 11.43 10.16 6.18
N ARG A 134 10.82 11.34 6.37
CA ARG A 134 9.87 11.55 7.48
C ARG A 134 8.70 10.57 7.38
N GLY A 135 8.08 10.44 6.22
CA GLY A 135 7.00 9.47 6.01
C GLY A 135 7.45 8.03 6.27
N LEU A 136 8.61 7.63 5.72
CA LEU A 136 9.15 6.29 5.92
C LEU A 136 9.44 5.99 7.39
N PHE A 137 10.07 6.91 8.13
CA PHE A 137 10.46 6.64 9.52
C PHE A 137 9.26 6.57 10.47
N TRP A 138 8.22 7.37 10.25
CA TRP A 138 6.98 7.23 11.02
C TRP A 138 6.35 5.85 10.82
N LEU A 139 6.23 5.40 9.57
CA LEU A 139 5.76 4.04 9.26
C LEU A 139 6.67 2.97 9.88
N GLY A 140 7.99 3.18 9.79
CA GLY A 140 8.99 2.30 10.39
C GLY A 140 8.88 2.19 11.90
N ILE A 141 8.60 3.29 12.62
CA ILE A 141 8.39 3.28 14.08
C ILE A 141 7.21 2.40 14.46
N PHE A 142 6.05 2.58 13.82
CA PHE A 142 4.86 1.78 14.14
C PHE A 142 5.08 0.29 13.86
N TRP A 143 5.69 -0.02 12.71
CA TRP A 143 5.93 -1.41 12.33
C TRP A 143 6.99 -2.08 13.20
N THR A 144 8.13 -1.44 13.44
CA THR A 144 9.18 -1.98 14.33
C THR A 144 8.69 -2.14 15.76
N LEU A 145 7.85 -1.23 16.25
CA LEU A 145 7.21 -1.35 17.56
C LEU A 145 6.32 -2.61 17.62
N GLN A 146 5.43 -2.80 16.64
CA GLN A 146 4.59 -4.00 16.57
C GLN A 146 5.43 -5.28 16.55
N GLN A 147 6.47 -5.35 15.71
CA GLN A 147 7.34 -6.53 15.60
C GLN A 147 8.13 -6.80 16.87
N THR A 148 8.57 -5.74 17.56
CA THR A 148 9.25 -5.86 18.86
C THR A 148 8.31 -6.48 19.90
N LEU A 149 7.05 -6.05 19.94
CA LEU A 149 6.06 -6.60 20.87
C LEU A 149 5.76 -8.08 20.58
N VAL A 150 5.62 -8.45 19.30
CA VAL A 150 5.44 -9.86 18.90
C VAL A 150 6.62 -10.71 19.35
N HIS A 151 7.86 -10.27 19.10
CA HIS A 151 9.05 -11.04 19.48
C HIS A 151 9.29 -11.10 20.98
N LEU A 152 8.92 -10.06 21.73
CA LEU A 152 8.99 -10.07 23.18
C LEU A 152 8.08 -11.18 23.74
N ARG A 153 6.88 -11.33 23.17
CA ARG A 153 5.95 -12.39 23.57
C ARG A 153 6.49 -13.79 23.24
N ILE A 154 7.03 -14.00 22.03
CA ILE A 154 7.66 -15.29 21.67
C ILE A 154 8.85 -15.59 22.59
N ALA A 155 9.63 -14.58 22.99
CA ALA A 155 10.74 -14.75 23.90
C ALA A 155 10.28 -15.18 25.31
N THR A 156 9.15 -14.67 25.79
CA THR A 156 8.54 -15.12 27.06
C THR A 156 8.00 -16.55 26.99
N GLU A 157 7.66 -17.05 25.79
CA GLU A 157 7.22 -18.43 25.54
C GLU A 157 8.40 -19.43 25.40
N GLY A 158 9.65 -18.98 25.59
CA GLY A 158 10.84 -19.84 25.65
C GLY A 158 11.68 -19.92 24.36
N GLY A 159 11.36 -19.12 23.34
CA GLY A 159 12.14 -19.08 22.09
C GLY A 159 13.48 -18.37 22.22
N ILE A 160 14.60 -19.10 22.29
CA ILE A 160 15.95 -18.50 22.35
C ILE A 160 16.25 -17.57 21.16
N TRP A 161 15.80 -17.95 19.95
CA TRP A 161 15.96 -17.14 18.74
C TRP A 161 15.10 -15.87 18.74
N ALA A 162 14.03 -15.82 19.55
CA ALA A 162 13.18 -14.65 19.63
C ALA A 162 13.92 -13.45 20.25
N TRP A 163 14.87 -13.69 21.17
CA TRP A 163 15.72 -12.63 21.72
C TRP A 163 16.58 -11.94 20.66
N ALA A 164 17.10 -12.68 19.69
CA ALA A 164 17.83 -12.09 18.56
C ALA A 164 16.91 -11.17 17.74
N GLY A 165 15.66 -11.59 17.52
CA GLY A 165 14.64 -10.75 16.88
C GLY A 165 14.30 -9.52 17.70
N VAL A 166 14.09 -9.64 19.02
CA VAL A 166 13.85 -8.50 19.92
C VAL A 166 14.97 -7.47 19.80
N VAL A 167 16.24 -7.90 19.87
CA VAL A 167 17.39 -7.00 19.73
C VAL A 167 17.39 -6.31 18.37
N PHE A 168 17.12 -7.05 17.28
CA PHE A 168 17.06 -6.49 15.93
C PHE A 168 15.94 -5.45 15.77
N PHE A 169 14.71 -5.76 16.18
CA PHE A 169 13.57 -4.87 16.05
C PHE A 169 13.67 -3.65 16.97
N LEU A 170 14.16 -3.84 18.19
CA LEU A 170 14.41 -2.73 19.12
C LEU A 170 15.51 -1.80 18.60
N THR A 171 16.59 -2.35 18.05
CA THR A 171 17.65 -1.54 17.42
C THR A 171 17.09 -0.75 16.24
N SER A 172 16.28 -1.39 15.40
CA SER A 172 15.62 -0.73 14.26
C SER A 172 14.68 0.39 14.70
N LEU A 173 13.90 0.17 15.77
CA LEU A 173 13.02 1.18 16.38
C LEU A 173 13.81 2.40 16.86
N VAL A 174 14.90 2.16 17.61
CA VAL A 174 15.77 3.23 18.12
C VAL A 174 16.40 4.01 16.95
N LEU A 175 16.86 3.32 15.91
CA LEU A 175 17.40 3.96 14.71
C LEU A 175 16.35 4.83 14.00
N CYS A 176 15.09 4.38 13.88
CA CYS A 176 14.02 5.20 13.29
C CYS A 176 13.73 6.48 14.10
N ILE A 177 13.68 6.38 15.43
CA ILE A 177 13.47 7.54 16.31
C ILE A 177 14.64 8.52 16.18
N LEU A 178 15.88 8.02 16.30
CA LEU A 178 17.06 8.86 16.20
C LEU A 178 17.19 9.52 14.83
N SER A 179 16.92 8.78 13.75
CA SER A 179 16.93 9.30 12.38
C SER A 179 15.89 10.38 12.17
N SER A 180 14.68 10.21 12.72
CA SER A 180 13.64 11.25 12.67
C SER A 180 14.11 12.54 13.34
N LEU A 181 14.78 12.45 14.49
CA LEU A 181 15.33 13.61 15.19
C LEU A 181 16.52 14.26 14.45
N TYR A 182 17.40 13.45 13.83
CA TYR A 182 18.59 13.97 13.15
C TYR A 182 18.29 14.60 11.80
N ILE A 183 17.32 14.08 11.05
CA ILE A 183 16.88 14.68 9.79
C ILE A 183 16.33 16.10 10.01
N GLU A 184 15.60 16.34 11.10
CA GLU A 184 15.08 17.68 11.44
C GLU A 184 16.20 18.70 11.71
N LYS A 185 17.32 18.25 12.27
CA LYS A 185 18.51 19.09 12.52
C LYS A 185 19.31 19.39 11.25
N GLY A 186 19.16 18.55 10.21
CA GLY A 186 19.83 18.67 8.91
C GLY A 186 19.16 19.65 7.92
N LYS A 187 18.02 20.24 8.27
CA LYS A 187 17.22 21.13 7.38
C LYS A 187 17.97 22.31 6.76
N LYS A 188 19.07 22.75 7.37
CA LYS A 188 19.84 23.93 6.95
C LYS A 188 21.00 23.60 6.01
N GLU A 189 21.24 22.32 5.69
CA GLU A 189 22.29 21.95 4.74
C GLU A 189 21.86 22.27 3.29
N PRO A 190 22.80 22.64 2.39
CA PRO A 190 22.48 22.90 0.99
C PRO A 190 21.93 21.64 0.33
N LEU A 191 20.86 21.83 -0.45
CA LEU A 191 20.12 20.76 -1.13
C LEU A 191 20.51 20.74 -2.61
N THR A 192 20.43 19.55 -3.20
CA THR A 192 20.68 19.32 -4.64
C THR A 192 19.36 19.02 -5.34
N PHE A 193 19.38 19.01 -6.68
CA PHE A 193 18.22 18.73 -7.54
C PHE A 193 17.08 19.74 -7.40
N GLU A 194 17.38 21.01 -7.11
CA GLU A 194 16.36 22.07 -7.01
C GLU A 194 15.63 22.32 -8.34
N THR A 195 16.26 22.01 -9.47
CA THR A 195 15.64 22.03 -10.80
C THR A 195 14.38 21.16 -10.87
N LEU A 196 14.37 19.99 -10.21
CA LEU A 196 13.19 19.13 -10.11
C LEU A 196 12.07 19.78 -9.29
N LYS A 197 12.42 20.58 -8.27
CA LYS A 197 11.45 21.35 -7.48
C LYS A 197 10.78 22.40 -8.34
N HIS A 198 11.57 23.17 -9.11
CA HIS A 198 11.03 24.18 -10.02
C HIS A 198 10.18 23.58 -11.14
N SER A 199 10.63 22.46 -11.73
CA SER A 199 9.82 21.72 -12.71
C SER A 199 8.50 21.22 -12.12
N SER A 200 8.51 20.75 -10.86
CA SER A 200 7.29 20.33 -10.18
C SER A 200 6.31 21.48 -9.94
N ALA A 201 6.82 22.66 -9.57
CA ALA A 201 6.02 23.85 -9.34
C ALA A 201 5.42 24.39 -10.65
N LEU A 202 6.19 24.41 -11.74
CA LEU A 202 5.71 24.84 -13.06
C LEU A 202 4.63 23.89 -13.63
N GLU A 203 4.75 22.58 -13.41
CA GLU A 203 3.68 21.63 -13.76
C GLU A 203 2.41 21.85 -12.92
N GLU A 204 2.55 22.22 -11.64
CA GLU A 204 1.42 22.55 -10.75
C GLU A 204 0.76 23.88 -11.15
N GLU A 205 1.54 24.89 -11.52
CA GLU A 205 1.05 26.16 -12.05
C GLU A 205 0.35 25.98 -13.40
N GLY A 206 0.85 25.10 -14.27
CA GLY A 206 0.18 24.73 -15.52
C GLY A 206 -1.16 23.99 -15.34
N ARG A 207 -1.44 23.48 -14.12
CA ARG A 207 -2.73 22.88 -13.75
C ARG A 207 -3.67 23.89 -13.07
N ALA A 208 -3.17 25.03 -12.64
CA ALA A 208 -4.01 26.09 -12.08
C ALA A 208 -4.77 26.76 -13.23
N PRO A 209 -6.12 26.85 -13.18
CA PRO A 209 -6.86 27.57 -14.18
C PRO A 209 -6.43 29.04 -14.14
N VAL A 210 -5.78 29.50 -15.21
CA VAL A 210 -5.50 30.93 -15.39
C VAL A 210 -6.86 31.63 -15.43
N ALA A 211 -7.12 32.46 -14.42
CA ALA A 211 -8.37 33.18 -14.27
C ALA A 211 -8.52 34.20 -15.42
N ASN A 212 -8.99 33.75 -16.57
CA ASN A 212 -9.30 34.61 -17.70
C ASN A 212 -10.59 35.37 -17.37
N SER A 213 -10.42 36.60 -16.90
CA SER A 213 -11.49 37.57 -16.68
C SER A 213 -12.10 37.99 -18.03
N ARG A 214 -13.09 37.22 -18.51
CA ARG A 214 -14.17 37.50 -19.48
C ARG A 214 -14.52 36.20 -20.22
N ALA A 215 -15.17 35.26 -19.51
CA ALA A 215 -15.74 34.08 -20.14
C ALA A 215 -16.96 34.51 -20.96
N SER A 216 -16.85 34.45 -22.30
CA SER A 216 -18.00 34.56 -23.19
C SER A 216 -18.85 33.30 -23.07
N TYR A 217 -20.18 33.45 -22.88
CA TYR A 217 -21.13 32.34 -22.79
C TYR A 217 -21.02 31.36 -23.97
N LEU A 218 -20.65 31.86 -25.17
CA LEU A 218 -20.43 31.04 -26.36
C LEU A 218 -19.17 30.16 -26.24
N LYS A 219 -18.09 30.67 -25.62
CA LYS A 219 -16.90 29.87 -25.33
C LYS A 219 -17.21 28.78 -24.31
N LEU A 220 -18.03 29.07 -23.30
CA LEU A 220 -18.45 28.10 -22.29
C LEU A 220 -19.28 26.96 -22.92
N LEU A 221 -20.23 27.29 -23.81
CA LEU A 221 -21.05 26.30 -24.52
C LEU A 221 -20.22 25.43 -25.47
N ILE A 222 -19.30 26.01 -26.24
CA ILE A 222 -18.38 25.25 -27.10
C ILE A 222 -17.51 24.33 -26.25
N HIS A 223 -16.97 24.81 -25.13
CA HIS A 223 -16.15 23.99 -24.25
C HIS A 223 -16.94 22.81 -23.68
N PHE A 224 -18.18 23.06 -23.26
CA PHE A 224 -19.09 22.00 -22.80
C PHE A 224 -19.37 20.95 -23.89
N LEU A 225 -19.64 21.38 -25.12
CA LEU A 225 -19.91 20.47 -26.24
C LEU A 225 -18.67 19.65 -26.63
N VAL A 226 -17.48 20.27 -26.58
CA VAL A 226 -16.20 19.58 -26.80
C VAL A 226 -15.94 18.55 -25.70
N ILE A 227 -16.22 18.88 -24.43
CA ILE A 227 -16.07 17.92 -23.32
C ILE A 227 -17.01 16.72 -23.52
N ILE A 228 -18.27 16.95 -23.92
CA ILE A 228 -19.21 15.85 -24.21
C ILE A 228 -18.70 15.00 -25.38
N LEU A 229 -18.30 15.63 -26.49
CA LEU A 229 -17.81 14.90 -27.67
C LEU A 229 -16.57 14.06 -27.36
N VAL A 230 -15.59 14.67 -26.69
CA VAL A 230 -14.37 13.98 -26.24
C VAL A 230 -14.72 12.86 -25.26
N GLY A 231 -15.65 13.10 -24.33
CA GLY A 231 -16.13 12.09 -23.39
C GLY A 231 -16.79 10.89 -24.10
N VAL A 232 -17.62 11.14 -25.10
CA VAL A 232 -18.25 10.09 -25.92
C VAL A 232 -17.21 9.32 -26.74
N LEU A 233 -16.23 10.01 -27.32
CA LEU A 233 -15.15 9.36 -28.08
C LEU A 233 -14.26 8.51 -27.18
N ILE A 234 -13.80 9.05 -26.05
CA ILE A 234 -13.00 8.30 -25.08
C ILE A 234 -13.81 7.13 -24.53
N GLY A 235 -15.08 7.35 -24.19
CA GLY A 235 -16.00 6.30 -23.72
C GLY A 235 -16.10 5.14 -24.71
N ASN A 236 -16.40 5.42 -25.97
CA ASN A 236 -16.64 4.38 -26.97
C ASN A 236 -15.35 3.73 -27.50
N PHE A 237 -14.29 4.50 -27.76
CA PHE A 237 -13.08 3.98 -28.41
C PHE A 237 -12.02 3.49 -27.44
N ILE A 238 -12.02 3.96 -26.20
CA ILE A 238 -11.00 3.61 -25.21
C ILE A 238 -11.64 2.83 -24.06
N TYR A 239 -12.66 3.39 -23.42
CA TYR A 239 -13.22 2.81 -22.21
C TYR A 239 -13.96 1.49 -22.46
N ILE A 240 -14.85 1.41 -23.45
CA ILE A 240 -15.58 0.18 -23.77
C ILE A 240 -14.63 -0.96 -24.17
N PRO A 241 -13.67 -0.78 -25.10
CA PRO A 241 -12.70 -1.83 -25.42
C PRO A 241 -11.85 -2.25 -24.23
N LEU A 242 -11.38 -1.29 -23.40
CA LEU A 242 -10.64 -1.62 -22.18
C LEU A 242 -11.51 -2.39 -21.19
N PHE A 243 -12.79 -2.04 -21.05
CA PHE A 243 -13.73 -2.75 -20.19
C PHE A 243 -14.00 -4.18 -20.69
N LEU A 244 -14.16 -4.37 -22.00
CA LEU A 244 -14.30 -5.71 -22.60
C LEU A 244 -13.03 -6.54 -22.43
N LEU A 245 -11.85 -5.93 -22.58
CA LEU A 245 -10.56 -6.57 -22.32
C LEU A 245 -10.45 -6.97 -20.84
N GLN A 246 -10.82 -6.08 -19.92
CA GLN A 246 -10.85 -6.36 -18.49
C GLN A 246 -11.83 -7.49 -18.16
N LYS A 247 -13.00 -7.56 -18.81
CA LYS A 247 -14.02 -8.57 -18.52
C LYS A 247 -13.66 -9.96 -19.04
N TYR A 248 -13.17 -10.06 -20.27
CA TYR A 248 -12.96 -11.35 -20.95
C TYR A 248 -11.50 -11.82 -20.97
N TYR A 249 -10.54 -10.90 -20.80
CA TYR A 249 -9.10 -11.15 -20.90
C TYR A 249 -8.36 -10.49 -19.72
N VAL A 250 -8.79 -10.84 -18.50
CA VAL A 250 -8.31 -10.23 -17.24
C VAL A 250 -6.78 -10.32 -17.14
N THR A 251 -6.20 -11.46 -17.50
CA THR A 251 -4.75 -11.70 -17.40
C THR A 251 -3.98 -10.83 -18.40
N GLU A 252 -4.40 -10.81 -19.66
CA GLU A 252 -3.79 -10.04 -20.74
C GLU A 252 -3.95 -8.54 -20.49
N PHE A 253 -5.13 -8.11 -20.01
CA PHE A 253 -5.37 -6.74 -19.56
C PHE A 253 -4.43 -6.35 -18.43
N GLY A 254 -4.24 -7.23 -17.44
CA GLY A 254 -3.27 -7.02 -16.36
C GLY A 254 -1.85 -6.83 -16.88
N ILE A 255 -1.38 -7.70 -17.78
CA ILE A 255 -0.05 -7.61 -18.41
C ILE A 255 0.09 -6.31 -19.20
N PHE A 256 -0.94 -5.94 -19.97
CA PHE A 256 -0.96 -4.71 -20.77
C PHE A 256 -0.85 -3.46 -19.88
N ILE A 257 -1.66 -3.36 -18.83
CA ILE A 257 -1.64 -2.23 -17.89
C ILE A 257 -0.29 -2.15 -17.16
N LEU A 258 0.25 -3.29 -16.69
CA LEU A 258 1.57 -3.31 -16.04
C LEU A 258 2.69 -2.90 -17.01
N SER A 259 2.61 -3.31 -18.28
CA SER A 259 3.58 -2.93 -19.31
C SER A 259 3.54 -1.44 -19.62
N LEU A 260 2.34 -0.87 -19.78
CA LEU A 260 2.15 0.57 -19.96
C LEU A 260 2.66 1.36 -18.75
N LEU A 261 2.37 0.89 -17.53
CA LEU A 261 2.87 1.51 -16.31
C LEU A 261 4.40 1.47 -16.23
N GLY A 262 5.01 0.35 -16.64
CA GLY A 262 6.47 0.20 -16.72
C GLY A 262 7.09 1.17 -17.74
N LEU A 263 6.50 1.28 -18.93
CA LEU A 263 6.97 2.19 -19.99
C LEU A 263 6.83 3.66 -19.55
N LEU A 264 5.68 4.01 -18.97
CA LEU A 264 5.44 5.35 -18.42
C LEU A 264 6.43 5.69 -17.30
N SER A 265 6.70 4.74 -16.40
CA SER A 265 7.69 4.89 -15.33
C SER A 265 9.09 5.13 -15.91
N GLY A 266 9.50 4.32 -16.89
CA GLY A 266 10.78 4.48 -17.59
C GLY A 266 10.91 5.83 -18.29
N PHE A 267 9.85 6.26 -18.99
CA PHE A 267 9.78 7.58 -19.62
C PHE A 267 9.95 8.72 -18.60
N TYR A 268 9.26 8.65 -17.46
CA TYR A 268 9.41 9.67 -16.41
C TYR A 268 10.80 9.65 -15.77
N ILE A 269 11.35 8.48 -15.46
CA ILE A 269 12.71 8.36 -14.90
C ILE A 269 13.74 8.99 -15.84
N TYR A 270 13.65 8.70 -17.14
CA TYR A 270 14.54 9.28 -18.15
C TYR A 270 14.41 10.80 -18.21
N ASN A 271 13.19 11.34 -18.26
CA ASN A 271 12.96 12.77 -18.32
C ASN A 271 13.42 13.50 -17.05
N TYR A 272 13.15 12.93 -15.86
CA TYR A 272 13.63 13.48 -14.60
C TYR A 272 15.16 13.48 -14.53
N GLY A 273 15.82 12.43 -15.02
CA GLY A 273 17.28 12.38 -15.07
C GLY A 273 17.87 13.41 -16.03
N LYS A 274 17.22 13.63 -17.17
CA LYS A 274 17.66 14.58 -18.20
C LYS A 274 17.45 16.04 -17.80
N VAL A 275 16.29 16.36 -17.22
CA VAL A 275 15.90 17.75 -16.86
C VAL A 275 16.41 18.14 -15.48
N GLY A 276 16.39 17.19 -14.54
CA GLY A 276 16.74 17.41 -13.14
C GLY A 276 18.16 17.01 -12.75
N GLY A 277 18.89 16.30 -13.61
CA GLY A 277 20.20 15.75 -13.29
C GLY A 277 21.24 16.82 -12.95
N GLU A 278 22.04 16.56 -11.92
CA GLU A 278 23.16 17.41 -11.55
C GLU A 278 24.39 17.10 -12.41
N LYS A 279 25.05 18.14 -12.92
CA LYS A 279 26.23 17.99 -13.79
C LYS A 279 27.44 17.35 -13.09
N GLN A 280 27.48 17.42 -11.77
CA GLN A 280 28.57 16.88 -10.95
C GLN A 280 28.43 15.39 -10.66
N LEU A 281 27.24 14.82 -10.90
CA LEU A 281 26.94 13.41 -10.61
C LEU A 281 26.98 12.58 -11.90
N SER A 282 27.28 11.29 -11.75
CA SER A 282 27.28 10.36 -12.89
C SER A 282 25.85 10.12 -13.40
N SER A 283 25.73 9.68 -14.66
CA SER A 283 24.43 9.37 -15.25
C SER A 283 23.63 8.37 -14.40
N LEU A 284 24.30 7.33 -13.88
CA LEU A 284 23.68 6.33 -13.00
C LEU A 284 23.15 6.96 -11.71
N GLN A 285 23.93 7.84 -11.07
CA GLN A 285 23.52 8.53 -9.84
C GLN A 285 22.29 9.42 -10.08
N ASN A 286 22.27 10.14 -11.20
CA ASN A 286 21.11 10.94 -11.60
C ASN A 286 19.88 10.06 -11.87
N THR A 287 20.05 8.89 -12.50
CA THR A 287 18.97 7.91 -12.68
C THR A 287 18.42 7.40 -11.35
N LEU A 288 19.28 7.06 -10.38
CA LEU A 288 18.83 6.59 -9.06
C LEU A 288 18.03 7.66 -8.31
N VAL A 289 18.47 8.91 -8.35
CA VAL A 289 17.70 10.03 -7.76
C VAL A 289 16.38 10.24 -8.50
N SER A 290 16.36 10.04 -9.82
CA SER A 290 15.14 10.13 -10.63
C SER A 290 14.12 9.04 -10.32
N VAL A 291 14.58 7.80 -10.08
CA VAL A 291 13.73 6.71 -9.56
C VAL A 291 13.14 7.10 -8.20
N SER A 292 13.98 7.62 -7.31
CA SER A 292 13.56 8.07 -5.98
C SER A 292 12.54 9.20 -6.05
N TYR A 293 12.73 10.11 -7.00
CA TYR A 293 11.82 11.23 -7.26
C TYR A 293 10.47 10.77 -7.82
N LEU A 294 10.46 9.80 -8.74
CA LEU A 294 9.22 9.21 -9.24
C LEU A 294 8.41 8.60 -8.08
N GLN A 295 9.07 7.86 -7.18
CA GLN A 295 8.38 7.29 -6.02
C GLN A 295 7.85 8.35 -5.05
N PHE A 296 8.62 9.42 -4.82
CA PHE A 296 8.14 10.57 -4.05
C PHE A 296 6.89 11.20 -4.69
N ARG A 297 6.88 11.41 -6.02
CA ARG A 297 5.70 11.93 -6.73
C ARG A 297 4.51 10.97 -6.64
N PHE A 298 4.75 9.67 -6.76
CA PHE A 298 3.71 8.66 -6.62
C PHE A 298 3.10 8.69 -5.21
N LEU A 299 3.90 8.85 -4.15
CA LEU A 299 3.39 9.00 -2.79
C LEU A 299 2.59 10.30 -2.62
N ARG A 300 3.14 11.44 -3.06
CA ARG A 300 2.49 12.75 -2.92
C ARG A 300 1.15 12.80 -3.66
N ASN A 301 1.11 12.33 -4.91
CA ASN A 301 -0.09 12.38 -5.73
C ASN A 301 -1.03 11.21 -5.46
N GLY A 302 -0.49 10.01 -5.26
CA GLY A 302 -1.26 8.80 -5.00
C GLY A 302 -2.02 8.88 -3.68
N PHE A 303 -1.42 9.46 -2.63
CA PHE A 303 -2.12 9.64 -1.36
C PHE A 303 -3.32 10.58 -1.51
N LEU A 304 -3.17 11.70 -2.22
CA LEU A 304 -4.28 12.61 -2.52
C LEU A 304 -5.34 11.96 -3.40
N GLY A 305 -4.93 11.15 -4.39
CA GLY A 305 -5.84 10.42 -5.27
C GLY A 305 -6.67 9.37 -4.53
N ILE A 306 -6.03 8.53 -3.70
CA ILE A 306 -6.71 7.53 -2.88
C ILE A 306 -7.64 8.21 -1.87
N PHE A 307 -7.16 9.25 -1.19
CA PHE A 307 -7.99 10.02 -0.26
C PHE A 307 -9.20 10.65 -0.96
N GLY A 308 -9.01 11.22 -2.15
CA GLY A 308 -10.09 11.75 -2.98
C GLY A 308 -11.09 10.66 -3.39
N LEU A 309 -10.62 9.48 -3.78
CA LEU A 309 -11.50 8.35 -4.12
C LEU A 309 -12.32 7.90 -2.90
N ILE A 310 -11.69 7.74 -1.74
CA ILE A 310 -12.38 7.38 -0.49
C ILE A 310 -13.45 8.42 -0.17
N LEU A 311 -13.14 9.71 -0.30
CA LEU A 311 -14.08 10.80 -0.05
C LEU A 311 -15.25 10.77 -1.04
N VAL A 312 -15.00 10.51 -2.32
CA VAL A 312 -16.05 10.36 -3.35
C VAL A 312 -16.94 9.16 -3.02
N VAL A 313 -16.37 7.99 -2.70
CA VAL A 313 -17.15 6.81 -2.33
C VAL A 313 -18.00 7.09 -1.09
N PHE A 314 -17.39 7.67 -0.05
CA PHE A 314 -18.10 8.07 1.16
C PHE A 314 -19.24 9.05 0.87
N PHE A 315 -18.98 10.06 0.02
CA PHE A 315 -19.99 11.04 -0.39
C PHE A 315 -21.16 10.39 -1.15
N VAL A 316 -20.87 9.48 -2.09
CA VAL A 316 -21.90 8.73 -2.84
C VAL A 316 -22.72 7.87 -1.89
N THR A 317 -22.07 7.10 -1.00
CA THR A 317 -22.77 6.29 0.00
C THR A 317 -23.64 7.14 0.91
N PHE A 318 -23.13 8.29 1.38
CA PHE A 318 -23.89 9.24 2.20
C PHE A 318 -25.12 9.79 1.46
N LEU A 319 -24.98 10.17 0.18
CA LEU A 319 -26.09 10.62 -0.65
C LEU A 319 -27.17 9.54 -0.80
N PHE A 320 -26.77 8.29 -1.04
CA PHE A 320 -27.68 7.16 -1.10
C PHE A 320 -28.39 6.92 0.24
N SER A 321 -27.66 6.98 1.36
CA SER A 321 -28.28 6.85 2.69
C SER A 321 -29.28 7.98 2.98
N LEU A 322 -28.98 9.21 2.58
CA LEU A 322 -29.89 10.35 2.74
C LEU A 322 -31.14 10.18 1.84
N LEU A 323 -30.95 9.71 0.61
CA LEU A 323 -32.06 9.39 -0.29
C LEU A 323 -32.97 8.31 0.31
N LEU A 324 -32.41 7.22 0.82
CA LEU A 324 -33.16 6.15 1.48
C LEU A 324 -33.89 6.68 2.72
N PHE A 325 -33.22 7.46 3.57
CA PHE A 325 -33.84 8.09 4.73
C PHE A 325 -35.02 9.02 4.36
N ASN A 326 -34.88 9.79 3.28
CA ASN A 326 -35.97 10.62 2.77
C ASN A 326 -37.12 9.79 2.23
N ILE A 327 -36.84 8.68 1.54
CA ILE A 327 -37.87 7.73 1.09
C ILE A 327 -38.59 7.13 2.30
N ASP A 328 -37.87 6.70 3.33
CA ASP A 328 -38.45 6.15 4.56
C ASP A 328 -39.34 7.17 5.28
N ILE A 329 -38.90 8.43 5.38
CA ILE A 329 -39.71 9.53 5.95
C ILE A 329 -40.96 9.79 5.12
N LEU A 330 -40.83 9.78 3.78
CA LEU A 330 -41.96 9.96 2.88
C LEU A 330 -42.94 8.80 3.00
N GLN A 331 -42.46 7.55 3.04
CA GLN A 331 -43.27 6.36 3.26
C GLN A 331 -44.02 6.43 4.60
N THR A 332 -43.30 6.79 5.67
CA THR A 332 -43.86 6.88 7.03
C THR A 332 -44.89 8.00 7.18
N ASN A 333 -44.70 9.15 6.51
CA ASN A 333 -45.58 10.31 6.68
C ASN A 333 -46.71 10.42 5.64
N THR A 334 -46.59 9.77 4.48
CA THR A 334 -47.58 9.92 3.39
C THR A 334 -48.42 8.67 3.15
N GLY A 335 -48.06 7.51 3.70
CA GLY A 335 -48.81 6.25 3.53
C GLY A 335 -48.98 5.78 2.08
N LEU A 336 -48.32 6.44 1.12
CA LEU A 336 -48.57 6.30 -0.32
C LEU A 336 -47.81 5.14 -0.97
N LEU A 337 -46.97 4.44 -0.22
CA LEU A 337 -46.05 3.42 -0.73
C LEU A 337 -46.01 2.16 0.16
N GLU A 338 -47.11 1.84 0.85
CA GLU A 338 -47.21 0.65 1.72
C GLU A 338 -47.36 -0.69 0.94
N LYS A 339 -47.26 -0.67 -0.40
CA LYS A 339 -47.29 -1.88 -1.24
C LYS A 339 -46.18 -1.81 -2.29
N GLY A 340 -45.01 -2.35 -1.99
CA GLY A 340 -44.03 -2.49 -3.06
C GLY A 340 -42.66 -3.11 -2.78
N THR A 341 -42.27 -3.47 -1.56
CA THR A 341 -40.95 -4.10 -1.35
C THR A 341 -40.93 -5.08 -0.18
N GLU A 342 -41.33 -6.32 -0.44
CA GLU A 342 -40.62 -7.47 0.15
C GLU A 342 -39.44 -7.77 -0.77
N PHE A 343 -38.22 -7.49 -0.31
CA PHE A 343 -36.98 -8.14 -0.74
C PHE A 343 -35.96 -8.08 0.39
#